data_AF-A0A950K4G2-F1
#
_entry.id   AF-A0A950K4G2-F1
#
_cell.length_a   1.000
_cell.length_b   1.000
_cell.length_c   1.000
_cell.angle_alpha   90.00
_cell.angle_beta   90.00
_cell.angle_gamma   90.00
#
_symmetry.space_group_name_H-M   'P 1'
#
loop_
_entity.id
_entity.type
_entity.pdbx_description
1 polymer ?
#
loop_
_entity_poly.entity_id
_entity_poly.type
_entity_poly.pdbx_seq_one_letter_code
_entity_poly.pdbx_strand_id
1 'polypeptide(L)' 'MAGGDEARLSDLRAGRELYIGKCSGCHALIPVDRYDDARWKAEVEEMVKLKKVRLGAEDQAQLLRYLTTANDRPR' A
#
# COMPACT_ATOMS: atom_id res chain seq x y z
N MET A 1 -0.34 -7.82 -27.01
CA MET A 1 -0.12 -7.83 -25.55
C MET A 1 -0.69 -6.54 -24.99
N ALA A 2 -2.00 -6.46 -24.71
CA ALA A 2 -2.64 -5.23 -24.17
C ALA A 2 -3.29 -5.44 -22.80
N GLY A 3 -3.44 -6.69 -22.33
CA GLY A 3 -4.12 -7.00 -21.06
C GLY A 3 -3.23 -6.89 -19.81
N GLY A 4 -1.91 -6.85 -19.96
CA GLY A 4 -0.98 -6.82 -18.82
C GLY A 4 -0.97 -5.49 -18.07
N ASP A 5 -1.02 -4.38 -18.81
CA ASP A 5 -0.94 -3.05 -18.23
C ASP A 5 -2.24 -2.64 -17.54
N GLU A 6 -3.40 -3.00 -18.12
CA GLU A 6 -4.70 -2.72 -17.53
C GLU A 6 -4.94 -3.51 -16.23
N ALA A 7 -4.52 -4.77 -16.19
CA ALA A 7 -4.56 -5.59 -14.97
C ALA A 7 -3.66 -4.99 -13.88
N ARG A 8 -2.44 -4.55 -14.24
CA ARG A 8 -1.53 -3.90 -13.30
C ARG A 8 -2.09 -2.57 -12.79
N LEU A 9 -2.66 -1.75 -13.65
CA LEU A 9 -3.29 -0.49 -13.25
C LEU A 9 -4.48 -0.72 -12.33
N SER A 10 -5.28 -1.76 -12.59
CA SER A 10 -6.41 -2.14 -11.74
C SER A 10 -5.94 -2.60 -10.35
N ASP A 11 -4.87 -3.41 -10.27
CA ASP A 11 -4.28 -3.81 -9.00
C ASP A 11 -3.73 -2.61 -8.19
N LEU A 12 -3.07 -1.66 -8.86
CA LEU A 12 -2.58 -0.44 -8.21
C LEU A 12 -3.72 0.47 -7.73
N ARG A 13 -4.84 0.54 -8.46
CA ARG A 13 -6.04 1.27 -8.01
C ARG A 13 -6.65 0.65 -6.77
N ALA A 14 -6.80 -0.67 -6.74
CA ALA A 14 -7.29 -1.38 -5.57
C ALA A 14 -6.35 -1.20 -4.35
N GLY A 15 -5.03 -1.26 -4.55
CA GLY A 15 -4.05 -0.96 -3.48
C GLY A 15 -4.15 0.49 -2.96
N ARG A 16 -4.42 1.47 -3.84
CA ARG A 16 -4.69 2.85 -3.43
C ARG A 16 -5.96 2.98 -2.60
N GLU A 17 -7.03 2.29 -2.98
CA GLU A 17 -8.29 2.27 -2.23
C GLU A 17 -8.11 1.65 -0.84
N LEU A 18 -7.34 0.56 -0.73
CA LEU A 18 -6.95 -0.02 0.55
C LEU A 18 -6.15 0.97 1.39
N TYR A 19 -5.15 1.64 0.81
CA TYR A 19 -4.34 2.63 1.52
C TYR A 19 -5.20 3.77 2.08
N ILE A 20 -6.09 4.35 1.27
CA ILE A 20 -6.98 5.43 1.71
C ILE A 20 -7.96 4.90 2.76
N GLY A 21 -8.66 3.80 2.48
CA GLY A 21 -9.75 3.32 3.34
C GLY A 21 -9.29 2.68 4.66
N LYS A 22 -8.16 1.97 4.66
CA LYS A 22 -7.65 1.27 5.85
C LYS A 22 -6.67 2.13 6.65
N CYS A 23 -5.73 2.81 5.99
CA CYS A 23 -4.65 3.51 6.69
C CYS A 23 -5.08 4.89 7.21
N SER A 24 -6.18 5.48 6.72
CA SER A 24 -6.71 6.74 7.26
C SER A 24 -7.64 6.55 8.47
N GLY A 25 -7.91 5.30 8.89
CA GLY A 25 -8.90 5.03 9.92
C GLY A 25 -8.47 5.43 11.34
N CYS A 26 -7.17 5.44 11.62
CA CYS A 26 -6.63 5.67 12.96
C CYS A 26 -5.78 6.94 13.07
N HIS A 27 -5.16 7.38 11.98
CA HIS A 27 -4.31 8.56 11.92
C HIS A 27 -4.28 9.13 10.50
N ALA A 28 -3.66 10.31 10.34
CA ALA A 28 -3.44 10.89 9.03
C ALA A 28 -2.57 9.98 8.15
N LEU A 29 -2.84 9.99 6.85
CA LEU A 29 -2.09 9.21 5.88
C LEU A 29 -0.64 9.69 5.81
N ILE A 30 0.28 8.74 5.92
CA ILE A 30 1.71 8.99 5.81
C ILE A 30 2.07 9.10 4.32
N PRO A 31 2.59 10.23 3.80
CA PRO A 31 2.86 10.41 2.37
C PRO A 31 3.59 9.22 1.75
N VAL A 32 3.13 8.75 0.58
CA VAL A 32 3.63 7.51 -0.06
C VAL A 32 5.12 7.56 -0.37
N ASP A 33 5.66 8.75 -0.62
CA ASP A 33 7.08 9.01 -0.91
C ASP A 33 7.94 9.25 0.34
N ARG A 34 7.36 9.14 1.54
CA ARG A 34 8.11 9.31 2.80
C ARG A 34 9.12 8.18 3.03
N TYR A 35 8.81 6.98 2.55
CA TYR A 35 9.55 5.75 2.86
C TYR A 35 9.89 4.97 1.60
N ASP A 36 11.06 4.33 1.62
CA ASP A 36 11.44 3.35 0.62
C ASP A 36 10.67 2.02 0.80
N ASP A 37 10.91 1.07 -0.10
CA ASP A 37 10.23 -0.22 -0.11
C ASP A 37 10.43 -1.03 1.16
N ALA A 38 11.66 -1.03 1.69
CA ALA A 38 12.01 -1.79 2.87
C ALA A 38 11.29 -1.21 4.10
N ARG A 39 11.26 0.11 4.21
CA ARG A 39 10.60 0.79 5.31
C ARG A 39 9.08 0.64 5.22
N TRP A 40 8.46 0.75 4.04
CA TRP A 40 7.02 0.51 3.92
C TRP A 40 6.59 -0.88 4.34
N LYS A 41 7.37 -1.91 3.99
CA LYS A 41 7.13 -3.29 4.45
C LYS A 41 7.15 -3.39 5.97
N ALA A 42 8.16 -2.81 6.61
CA ALA A 42 8.28 -2.78 8.07
C ALA A 42 7.12 -2.02 8.74
N GLU A 43 6.69 -0.89 8.18
CA GLU A 43 5.58 -0.09 8.71
C GLU A 43 4.25 -0.84 8.67
N VAL A 44 3.93 -1.47 7.54
CA VAL A 44 2.69 -2.28 7.41
C VAL A 44 2.72 -3.45 8.39
N GLU A 45 3.86 -4.12 8.52
CA GLU A 45 4.05 -5.20 9.50
C GLU A 45 3.87 -4.70 10.95
N GLU A 46 4.42 -3.53 11.28
CA GLU A 46 4.27 -2.89 12.59
C GLU A 46 2.80 -2.58 12.89
N MET A 47 2.06 -2.01 11.93
CA MET A 47 0.64 -1.69 12.08
C MET A 47 -0.21 -2.95 12.34
N VAL A 48 0.07 -4.04 11.63
CA VAL A 48 -0.63 -5.30 11.83
C VAL A 48 -0.26 -5.93 13.18
N LYS A 49 1.03 -6.02 13.51
CA LYS A 49 1.51 -6.77 14.69
C LYS A 49 1.32 -5.99 15.99
N LEU A 50 1.72 -4.72 16.01
CA LEU A 50 1.76 -3.90 17.22
C LEU A 50 0.47 -3.11 17.41
N LYS A 51 -0.10 -2.56 16.32
CA LYS A 51 -1.34 -1.75 16.40
C LYS A 51 -2.61 -2.56 16.17
N LYS A 52 -2.48 -3.87 15.91
CA LYS A 52 -3.59 -4.82 15.74
C LYS A 52 -4.58 -4.40 14.63
N VAL A 53 -4.09 -3.71 13.60
CA VAL A 53 -4.90 -3.39 12.41
C VAL A 53 -5.33 -4.70 11.75
N ARG A 54 -6.63 -4.82 11.47
CA ARG A 54 -7.18 -5.96 10.72
C ARG A 54 -6.93 -5.75 9.24
N LEU A 55 -5.86 -6.37 8.74
CA LEU A 55 -5.48 -6.37 7.34
C LEU A 55 -5.12 -7.79 6.92
N GLY A 56 -5.91 -8.38 6.02
CA GLY A 56 -5.68 -9.75 5.53
C GLY A 56 -4.39 -9.87 4.73
N ALA A 57 -3.90 -11.09 4.49
CA ALA A 57 -2.67 -11.31 3.75
C ALA A 57 -2.75 -10.80 2.29
N GLU A 58 -3.89 -10.96 1.64
CA GLU A 58 -4.14 -10.45 0.28
C GLU A 58 -4.15 -8.92 0.25
N ASP A 59 -4.89 -8.29 1.16
CA ASP A 59 -4.91 -6.83 1.31
C ASP A 59 -3.51 -6.27 1.61
N GLN A 60 -2.73 -6.93 2.48
CA GLN A 60 -1.36 -6.54 2.78
C GLN A 60 -0.49 -6.57 1.52
N ALA A 61 -0.56 -7.66 0.75
CA ALA A 61 0.22 -7.79 -0.48
C ALA A 61 -0.17 -6.73 -1.51
N GLN A 62 -1.46 -6.45 -1.67
CA GLN A 62 -1.96 -5.44 -2.60
C GLN A 62 -1.62 -4.02 -2.17
N LEU A 63 -1.76 -3.71 -0.87
CA LEU A 63 -1.33 -2.45 -0.28
C LEU A 63 0.16 -2.21 -0.50
N LEU A 64 0.99 -3.22 -0.21
CA LEU A 64 2.44 -3.11 -0.37
C LEU A 64 2.84 -2.89 -1.83
N ARG A 65 2.23 -3.60 -2.78
CA ARG A 65 2.48 -3.37 -4.22
C ARG A 65 2.18 -1.92 -4.63
N TYR A 66 1.11 -1.34 -4.11
CA TYR A 66 0.80 0.07 -4.35
C TYR A 66 1.86 0.99 -3.73
N LEU A 67 2.18 0.82 -2.45
CA LEU A 67 3.12 1.68 -1.73
C LEU A 67 4.52 1.68 -2.36
N THR A 68 5.05 0.51 -2.71
CA THR A 68 6.38 0.36 -3.35
C THR A 68 6.40 0.77 -4.82
N THR A 69 5.24 0.91 -5.47
CA THR A 69 5.19 1.47 -6.83
C THR A 69 5.01 2.98 -6.79
N ALA A 70 4.31 3.49 -5.78
CA ALA A 70 3.98 4.91 -5.66
C ALA A 70 5.13 5.73 -5.04
N ASN A 71 5.95 5.12 -4.18
CA ASN A 71 7.10 5.79 -3.56
C ASN A 71 8.26 6.06 -4.56
N ASP A 72 8.37 5.27 -5.63
CA ASP A 72 9.41 5.35 -6.65
C ASP A 72 9.07 6.32 -7.78
N ARG A 73 7.82 6.81 -7.84
CA ARG A 73 7.42 7.77 -8.88
C ARG A 73 7.89 9.19 -8.52
N PRO A 74 8.69 9.86 -9.37
CA PRO A 74 9.00 11.27 -9.18
C PRO A 74 7.70 12.09 -9.26
N ARG A 75 7.55 13.05 -8.32
CA ARG A 75 6.39 13.96 -8.25
C ARG A 75 6.35 14.95 -9.39
#